data_AF-A0A950SQA9-F1
#
_entry.id   AF-A0A950SQA9-F1
#
_cell.length_a   1.000
_cell.length_b   1.000
_cell.length_c   1.000
_cell.angle_alpha   90.00
_cell.angle_beta   90.00
_cell.angle_gamma   90.00
#
_symmetry.space_group_name_H-M   'P 1'
#
loop_
_entity.id
_entity.type
_entity.pdbx_description
1 polymer ?
#
loop_
_entity_poly.entity_id
_entity_poly.type
_entity_poly.pdbx_seq_one_letter_code
_entity_poly.pdbx_strand_id
1 'polypeptide(L)'
;MGQSKLIQIEDTFFTEQRLRLYGSGVLVAYGLALIWALFHGRFLVDEHGMPACIDFSWMWVSGKFAASAAPVAAYDYDNFSALRVALVGPANCILDHFDYPPTFMFLTYPLSLMPYLVAFAVWISITFLLYASSIYTIIPHPTAVIAAATPCAVL
;
A
#
# COMPACT_ATOMS: atom_id res chain seq x y z
N MET A 1 -16.48 31.56 -31.34
CA MET A 1 -17.01 30.66 -30.29
C MET A 1 -16.26 30.98 -29.01
N GLY A 2 -16.90 31.67 -28.07
CA GLY A 2 -16.27 32.12 -26.84
C GLY A 2 -16.07 30.94 -25.88
N GLN A 3 -14.83 30.72 -25.46
CA GLN A 3 -14.50 29.79 -24.38
C GLN A 3 -15.35 30.14 -23.15
N SER A 4 -15.99 29.13 -22.54
CA SER A 4 -16.78 29.29 -21.31
C SER A 4 -15.93 29.92 -20.21
N LYS A 5 -16.48 30.86 -19.43
CA LYS A 5 -15.77 31.46 -18.27
C LYS A 5 -15.20 30.42 -17.29
N LEU A 6 -15.83 29.23 -17.23
CA LEU A 6 -15.37 28.11 -16.42
C LEU A 6 -14.00 27.58 -16.90
N ILE A 7 -13.82 27.42 -18.20
CA ILE A 7 -12.56 26.90 -18.78
C ILE A 7 -11.42 27.88 -18.55
N GLN A 8 -11.67 29.19 -18.64
CA GLN A 8 -10.65 30.21 -18.32
C GLN A 8 -10.21 30.19 -16.85
N ILE A 9 -11.14 29.89 -15.93
CA ILE A 9 -10.81 29.76 -14.51
C ILE A 9 -9.98 28.47 -14.31
N GLU A 10 -10.40 27.35 -14.90
CA GLU A 10 -9.66 26.09 -14.85
C GLU A 10 -8.23 26.24 -15.38
N ASP A 11 -8.04 26.87 -16.54
CA ASP A 11 -6.72 27.10 -17.14
C ASP A 11 -5.82 27.97 -16.26
N THR A 12 -6.41 28.84 -15.42
CA THR A 12 -5.64 29.66 -14.49
C THR A 12 -5.08 28.82 -13.34
N PHE A 13 -5.82 27.82 -12.85
CA PHE A 13 -5.44 26.99 -11.70
C PHE A 13 -4.66 25.73 -12.11
N PHE A 14 -5.08 25.05 -13.17
CA PHE A 14 -4.57 23.76 -13.64
C PHE A 14 -3.49 23.90 -14.72
N THR A 15 -2.57 24.84 -14.54
CA THR A 15 -1.38 24.88 -15.40
C THR A 15 -0.45 23.73 -15.06
N GLU A 16 0.25 23.19 -16.05
CA GLU A 16 1.20 22.09 -15.88
C GLU A 16 2.25 22.40 -14.79
N GLN A 17 2.76 23.63 -14.78
CA GLN A 17 3.74 24.08 -13.79
C GLN A 17 3.17 24.06 -12.36
N ARG A 18 1.91 24.49 -12.19
CA ARG A 18 1.24 24.48 -10.87
C ARG A 18 0.92 23.07 -10.43
N LEU A 19 0.39 22.23 -11.32
CA LEU A 19 0.13 20.82 -11.05
C LEU A 19 1.38 20.08 -10.62
N ARG A 20 2.50 20.30 -11.32
CA ARG A 20 3.79 19.72 -10.95
C ARG A 20 4.27 20.21 -9.59
N LEU A 21 4.22 21.53 -9.34
CA LEU A 21 4.66 22.12 -8.09
C LEU A 21 3.83 21.63 -6.90
N TYR A 22 2.50 21.72 -6.99
CA TYR A 22 1.58 21.30 -5.93
C TYR A 22 1.66 19.79 -5.72
N GLY A 23 1.66 19.01 -6.80
CA GLY A 23 1.72 17.56 -6.70
C GLY A 23 3.04 17.07 -6.09
N SER A 24 4.18 17.59 -6.54
CA SER A 24 5.46 17.28 -5.92
C SER A 24 5.54 17.75 -4.47
N GLY A 25 4.98 18.92 -4.14
CA GLY A 25 4.90 19.41 -2.76
C GLY A 25 4.12 18.48 -1.84
N VAL A 26 2.93 18.03 -2.27
CA VAL A 26 2.11 17.07 -1.52
C VAL A 26 2.82 15.73 -1.37
N LEU A 27 3.45 15.22 -2.43
CA LEU A 27 4.22 13.97 -2.38
C LEU A 27 5.35 14.03 -1.37
N VAL A 28 6.14 15.11 -1.38
CA VAL A 28 7.24 15.29 -0.42
C VAL A 28 6.70 15.39 1.00
N ALA A 29 5.66 16.18 1.23
CA ALA A 29 5.06 16.33 2.54
C ALA A 29 4.54 14.98 3.09
N TYR A 30 3.87 14.19 2.25
CA TYR A 30 3.36 12.88 2.65
C TYR A 30 4.49 11.87 2.88
N GLY A 31 5.51 11.86 2.03
CA GLY A 31 6.71 11.04 2.23
C GLY A 31 7.41 11.34 3.55
N LEU A 32 7.57 12.62 3.89
CA LEU A 32 8.10 13.04 5.18
C LEU A 32 7.20 12.63 6.35
N ALA A 33 5.88 12.74 6.21
CA ALA A 33 4.94 12.30 7.22
C ALA A 33 5.00 10.78 7.46
N LEU A 34 5.11 9.97 6.41
CA LEU A 34 5.28 8.51 6.51
C LEU A 34 6.60 8.15 7.17
N ILE A 35 7.70 8.79 6.76
CA ILE A 35 9.03 8.59 7.38
C ILE A 35 8.97 8.95 8.86
N TRP A 36 8.36 10.09 9.20
CA TRP A 36 8.16 10.50 10.59
C TRP A 36 7.33 9.48 11.37
N ALA A 37 6.21 9.00 10.81
CA ALA A 37 5.36 8.01 11.45
C ALA A 37 6.08 6.67 11.65
N LEU A 38 6.92 6.25 10.71
CA LEU A 38 7.78 5.07 10.83
C LEU A 38 8.76 5.21 12.00
N PHE A 39 9.48 6.33 12.10
CA PHE A 39 10.44 6.56 13.18
C PHE A 39 9.80 6.68 14.56
N HIS A 40 8.51 7.03 14.64
CA HIS A 40 7.77 7.16 15.89
C HIS A 40 6.91 5.93 16.22
N GLY A 41 7.04 4.83 15.47
CA GLY A 41 6.29 3.62 15.75
C GLY A 41 4.77 3.75 15.54
N ARG A 42 4.33 4.56 14.56
CA ARG A 42 2.91 4.91 14.34
C ARG A 42 2.33 4.42 13.01
N PHE A 43 3.09 3.64 12.25
CA PHE A 43 2.68 3.22 10.92
C PHE A 43 2.86 1.73 10.66
N LEU A 44 4.07 1.28 10.30
CA LEU A 44 4.32 -0.10 9.90
C LEU A 44 4.72 -0.99 11.08
N VAL A 45 5.35 -0.39 12.06
CA VAL A 45 5.87 -1.03 13.27
C VAL A 45 5.43 -0.13 14.43
N ASP A 46 5.01 -0.72 15.54
CA ASP A 46 4.61 -0.01 16.75
C ASP A 46 5.82 0.35 17.62
N GLU A 47 5.57 1.04 18.75
CA GLU A 47 6.61 1.42 19.72
C GLU A 47 7.35 0.22 20.35
N HIS A 48 6.80 -0.98 20.25
CA HIS A 48 7.37 -2.22 20.77
C HIS A 48 8.12 -3.04 19.70
N GLY A 49 8.19 -2.55 18.45
CA GLY A 49 8.84 -3.26 17.36
C GLY A 49 7.93 -4.29 16.68
N MET A 50 6.65 -4.35 17.04
CA MET A 50 5.68 -5.26 16.44
C MET A 50 5.09 -4.64 15.17
N PRO A 51 5.01 -5.40 14.07
CA PRO A 51 4.26 -5.00 12.89
C PRO A 51 2.83 -4.57 13.20
N ALA A 52 2.37 -3.48 12.57
CA ALA A 52 0.98 -3.05 12.65
C ALA A 52 0.04 -4.04 11.94
N CYS A 53 -1.19 -4.18 12.44
CA CYS A 53 -2.26 -4.85 11.71
C CYS A 53 -2.70 -3.98 10.52
N ILE A 54 -2.27 -4.37 9.32
CA ILE A 54 -2.61 -3.75 8.05
C ILE A 54 -2.88 -4.84 7.01
N ASP A 55 -3.48 -4.51 5.88
CA ASP A 55 -3.83 -5.48 4.82
C ASP A 55 -2.64 -6.37 4.41
N PHE A 56 -1.43 -5.82 4.43
CA PHE A 56 -0.22 -6.59 4.09
C PHE A 56 0.13 -7.68 5.11
N SER A 57 -0.19 -7.51 6.40
CA SER A 57 0.05 -8.54 7.43
C SER A 57 -0.72 -9.82 7.11
N TRP A 58 -1.98 -9.66 6.73
CA TRP A 58 -2.86 -10.74 6.29
C TRP A 58 -2.33 -11.45 5.03
N MET A 59 -1.86 -10.69 4.04
CA MET A 59 -1.24 -11.26 2.85
C MET A 59 0.01 -12.07 3.20
N TRP A 60 0.90 -11.53 4.03
CA TRP A 60 2.14 -12.21 4.40
C TRP A 60 1.87 -13.47 5.23
N VAL A 61 0.94 -13.43 6.18
CA VAL A 61 0.49 -14.60 6.95
C VAL A 61 -0.06 -15.70 6.04
N SER A 62 -0.88 -15.36 5.05
CA SER A 62 -1.38 -16.35 4.08
C SER A 62 -0.25 -17.05 3.31
N GLY A 63 0.79 -16.31 2.93
CA GLY A 63 1.96 -16.87 2.27
C GLY A 63 2.77 -17.79 3.19
N LYS A 64 2.83 -17.51 4.49
CA LYS A 64 3.47 -18.41 5.47
C LYS A 64 2.79 -19.76 5.54
N PHE A 65 1.46 -19.81 5.46
CA PHE A 65 0.75 -21.08 5.30
C PHE A 65 1.05 -21.74 3.96
N ALA A 66 1.08 -20.97 2.87
CA ALA A 66 1.43 -21.48 1.54
C ALA A 66 2.83 -22.12 1.51
N ALA A 67 3.78 -21.58 2.26
CA ALA A 67 5.14 -22.10 2.40
C ALA A 67 5.29 -23.24 3.43
N SER A 68 4.22 -23.57 4.15
CA SER A 68 4.22 -24.63 5.16
C SER A 68 3.93 -26.01 4.57
N ALA A 69 4.12 -27.06 5.38
CA ALA A 69 3.72 -28.41 5.01
C ALA A 69 2.19 -28.61 4.95
N ALA A 70 1.39 -27.65 5.45
CA ALA A 70 -0.07 -27.73 5.48
C ALA A 70 -0.73 -26.42 5.02
N PRO A 71 -0.68 -26.06 3.73
CA PRO A 71 -1.27 -24.82 3.21
C PRO A 71 -2.77 -24.67 3.49
N VAL A 72 -3.50 -25.79 3.55
CA VAL A 72 -4.95 -25.81 3.86
C VAL A 72 -5.26 -25.26 5.25
N ALA A 73 -4.30 -25.28 6.18
CA ALA A 73 -4.49 -24.74 7.53
C ALA A 73 -4.71 -23.22 7.55
N ALA A 74 -4.42 -22.51 6.44
CA ALA A 74 -4.75 -21.09 6.33
C ALA A 74 -6.27 -20.80 6.42
N TYR A 75 -7.09 -21.78 6.03
CA TYR A 75 -8.55 -21.67 6.02
C TYR A 75 -9.19 -22.05 7.35
N ASP A 76 -8.38 -22.53 8.30
CA ASP A 76 -8.81 -22.74 9.66
C ASP A 76 -8.59 -21.45 10.45
N TYR A 77 -9.67 -20.93 11.05
CA TYR A 77 -9.66 -19.65 11.74
C TYR A 77 -8.63 -19.61 12.87
N ASP A 78 -8.58 -20.66 13.69
CA ASP A 78 -7.71 -20.70 14.87
C ASP A 78 -6.24 -20.71 14.47
N ASN A 79 -5.89 -21.50 13.46
CA ASN A 79 -4.53 -21.54 12.93
C ASN A 79 -4.10 -20.18 12.36
N PHE A 80 -4.93 -19.58 11.48
CA PHE A 80 -4.60 -18.30 10.86
C PHE A 80 -4.48 -17.19 11.90
N SER A 81 -5.46 -17.11 12.80
CA SER A 81 -5.50 -16.16 13.91
C SER A 81 -4.25 -16.28 14.78
N ALA A 82 -3.84 -17.49 15.15
CA ALA A 82 -2.65 -17.70 15.98
C ALA A 82 -1.37 -17.18 15.33
N LEU A 83 -1.17 -17.44 14.04
CA LEU A 83 0.02 -16.94 13.32
C LEU A 83 -0.03 -15.42 13.13
N ARG A 84 -1.22 -14.85 12.90
CA ARG A 84 -1.41 -13.40 12.84
C ARG A 84 -1.13 -12.74 14.19
N VAL A 85 -1.65 -13.26 15.31
CA VAL A 85 -1.32 -12.77 16.67
C VAL A 85 0.18 -12.81 16.91
N ALA A 86 0.87 -13.88 16.50
CA ALA A 86 2.31 -13.99 16.64
C ALA A 86 3.08 -12.92 15.85
N LEU A 87 2.50 -12.42 14.76
CA LEU A 87 3.09 -11.35 13.93
C LEU A 87 2.79 -9.94 14.43
N VAL A 88 1.51 -9.63 14.72
CA VAL A 88 1.04 -8.24 14.97
C VAL A 88 0.55 -8.00 16.40
N GLY A 89 0.60 -9.02 17.26
CA GLY A 89 0.07 -8.97 18.62
C GLY A 89 -1.45 -9.22 18.72
N PRO A 90 -2.00 -9.20 19.94
CA PRO A 90 -3.41 -9.54 20.21
C PRO A 90 -4.39 -8.38 19.96
N ALA A 91 -3.90 -7.18 19.62
CA ALA A 91 -4.74 -6.01 19.46
C ALA A 91 -5.69 -6.14 18.25
N ASN A 92 -6.86 -5.47 18.34
CA ASN A 92 -8.02 -5.41 17.44
C ASN A 92 -7.73 -5.43 15.93
N CYS A 93 -7.24 -6.54 15.41
CA CYS A 93 -7.10 -6.80 13.99
C CYS A 93 -8.40 -7.43 13.49
N ILE A 94 -8.94 -6.91 12.39
CA ILE A 94 -10.15 -7.49 11.78
C ILE A 94 -9.79 -8.60 10.77
N LEU A 95 -8.51 -8.76 10.45
CA LEU A 95 -7.98 -9.64 9.41
C LEU A 95 -7.55 -11.00 9.99
N ASP A 96 -8.52 -11.71 10.57
CA ASP A 96 -8.25 -12.86 11.44
C ASP A 96 -8.32 -14.22 10.76
N HIS A 97 -8.73 -14.27 9.49
CA HIS A 97 -8.94 -15.49 8.71
C HIS A 97 -8.64 -15.24 7.24
N PHE A 98 -8.39 -16.31 6.48
CA PHE A 98 -8.08 -16.22 5.05
C PHE A 98 -9.31 -16.51 4.18
N ASP A 99 -9.81 -15.50 3.47
CA ASP A 99 -11.06 -15.60 2.68
C ASP A 99 -10.85 -15.84 1.18
N TYR A 100 -9.61 -15.79 0.70
CA TYR A 100 -9.35 -15.80 -0.74
C TYR A 100 -9.17 -17.23 -1.28
N PRO A 101 -9.47 -17.47 -2.56
CA PRO A 101 -9.21 -18.77 -3.18
C PRO A 101 -7.73 -19.18 -3.08
N PRO A 102 -7.41 -20.50 -3.08
CA PRO A 102 -6.04 -20.98 -2.94
C PRO A 102 -5.08 -20.45 -4.01
N THR A 103 -5.61 -20.02 -5.16
CA THR A 103 -4.82 -19.41 -6.23
C THR A 103 -4.13 -18.10 -5.81
N PHE A 104 -4.69 -17.35 -4.85
CA PHE A 104 -4.04 -16.15 -4.33
C PHE A 104 -2.73 -16.47 -3.58
N MET A 105 -2.61 -17.67 -3.01
CA MET A 105 -1.39 -18.10 -2.32
C MET A 105 -0.17 -18.21 -3.22
N PHE A 106 -0.34 -18.39 -4.55
CA PHE A 106 0.78 -18.34 -5.49
C PHE A 106 1.44 -16.95 -5.52
N LEU A 107 0.67 -15.89 -5.28
CA LEU A 107 1.17 -14.52 -5.20
C LEU A 107 1.83 -14.25 -3.83
N THR A 108 1.23 -14.72 -2.73
CA THR A 108 1.73 -14.43 -1.38
C THR A 108 2.88 -15.33 -0.94
N TYR A 109 2.99 -16.54 -1.50
CA TYR A 109 4.09 -17.48 -1.25
C TYR A 109 5.48 -16.84 -1.39
N PRO A 110 5.89 -16.27 -2.54
CA PRO A 110 7.23 -15.70 -2.68
C PRO A 110 7.47 -14.51 -1.74
N LEU A 111 6.43 -13.74 -1.40
CA LEU A 111 6.52 -12.62 -0.46
C LEU A 111 6.82 -13.11 0.96
N SER A 112 6.24 -14.24 1.36
CA SER A 112 6.41 -14.80 2.71
C SER A 112 7.79 -15.42 2.99
N LEU A 113 8.58 -15.66 1.94
CA LEU A 113 9.96 -16.12 2.06
C LEU A 113 10.90 -15.00 2.54
N MET A 114 10.48 -13.74 2.37
CA MET A 114 11.22 -12.57 2.83
C MET A 114 10.79 -12.19 4.27
N PRO A 115 11.69 -11.57 5.06
CA PRO A 115 11.31 -10.91 6.31
C PRO A 115 10.17 -9.92 6.07
N TYR A 116 9.23 -9.82 7.01
CA TYR A 116 7.98 -9.05 6.85
C TYR A 116 8.20 -7.63 6.27
N LEU A 117 9.14 -6.87 6.83
CA LEU A 117 9.41 -5.48 6.40
C LEU A 117 10.01 -5.42 4.99
N VAL A 118 10.85 -6.40 4.63
CA VAL A 118 11.43 -6.50 3.29
C VAL A 118 10.33 -6.85 2.28
N ALA A 119 9.47 -7.82 2.63
CA ALA A 119 8.33 -8.20 1.81
C ALA A 119 7.38 -7.02 1.59
N PHE A 120 7.10 -6.24 2.63
CA PHE A 120 6.28 -5.03 2.54
C PHE A 120 6.90 -4.00 1.60
N ALA A 121 8.20 -3.69 1.76
CA ALA A 121 8.90 -2.75 0.91
C ALA A 121 8.89 -3.17 -0.57
N VAL A 122 9.09 -4.47 -0.83
CA VAL A 122 8.99 -5.06 -2.18
C VAL A 122 7.58 -4.92 -2.73
N TRP A 123 6.56 -5.28 -1.95
CA TRP A 123 5.15 -5.19 -2.34
C TRP A 123 4.76 -3.76 -2.72
N ILE A 124 5.02 -2.79 -1.85
CA ILE A 124 4.71 -1.38 -2.10
C ILE A 124 5.48 -0.85 -3.31
N SER A 125 6.76 -1.18 -3.45
CA SER A 125 7.57 -0.72 -4.58
C SER A 125 7.05 -1.28 -5.91
N ILE A 126 6.77 -2.58 -5.99
CA ILE A 126 6.29 -3.23 -7.22
C ILE A 126 4.91 -2.68 -7.60
N THR A 127 3.97 -2.64 -6.65
CA THR A 127 2.60 -2.17 -6.92
C THR A 127 2.57 -0.69 -7.29
N PHE A 128 3.39 0.15 -6.64
CA PHE A 128 3.54 1.55 -7.02
C PHE A 128 4.13 1.72 -8.42
N LEU A 129 5.19 0.96 -8.77
CA LEU A 129 5.77 1.00 -10.10
C LEU A 129 4.78 0.57 -11.18
N LEU A 130 4.03 -0.52 -10.94
CA LEU A 130 2.97 -0.97 -11.86
C LEU A 130 1.87 0.08 -12.04
N TYR A 131 1.45 0.72 -10.94
CA TYR A 131 0.49 1.82 -10.99
C TYR A 131 1.03 3.01 -11.79
N ALA A 132 2.23 3.50 -11.47
CA ALA A 132 2.87 4.62 -12.15
C ALA A 132 3.11 4.33 -13.65
N SER A 133 3.56 3.11 -13.97
CA SER A 133 3.69 2.65 -15.36
C SER A 133 2.35 2.66 -16.08
N SER A 134 1.28 2.16 -15.44
CA SER A 134 -0.06 2.16 -16.03
C SER A 134 -0.52 3.59 -16.35
N ILE A 135 -0.36 4.53 -15.41
CA ILE A 135 -0.67 5.95 -15.64
C ILE A 135 0.15 6.52 -16.81
N TYR A 136 1.45 6.26 -16.83
CA TYR A 136 2.32 6.75 -17.91
C TYR A 136 1.99 6.14 -19.27
N THR A 137 1.56 4.88 -19.33
CA THR A 137 1.15 4.23 -20.59
C THR A 137 -0.12 4.84 -21.17
N ILE A 138 -1.04 5.30 -20.32
CA ILE A 138 -2.30 5.94 -20.74
C ILE A 138 -2.08 7.42 -21.07
N ILE A 139 -1.31 8.11 -20.23
CA ILE A 139 -0.99 9.53 -20.36
C ILE A 139 0.54 9.67 -20.23
N PRO A 140 1.30 9.71 -21.34
CA PRO A 140 2.77 9.70 -21.34
C PRO A 140 3.36 11.07 -20.95
N HIS A 141 2.94 11.58 -19.79
CA HIS A 141 3.27 12.90 -19.29
C HIS A 141 3.69 12.81 -17.81
N PRO A 142 4.87 13.31 -17.41
CA PRO A 142 5.36 13.22 -16.03
C PRO A 142 4.41 13.84 -15.00
N THR A 143 3.76 14.95 -15.34
CA THR A 143 2.78 15.61 -14.47
C THR A 143 1.57 14.72 -14.16
N ALA A 144 1.18 13.82 -15.07
CA ALA A 144 0.11 12.87 -14.81
C ALA A 144 0.51 11.83 -13.74
N VAL A 145 1.75 11.33 -13.81
CA VAL A 145 2.28 10.41 -12.80
C VAL A 145 2.42 11.09 -11.44
N ILE A 146 2.91 12.33 -11.41
CA ILE A 146 3.02 13.13 -10.17
C ILE A 146 1.64 13.35 -9.56
N ALA A 147 0.65 13.77 -10.36
CA ALA A 147 -0.71 13.98 -9.89
C ALA A 147 -1.33 12.67 -9.38
N ALA A 148 -1.17 11.56 -10.12
CA ALA A 148 -1.70 10.26 -9.75
C ALA A 148 -1.07 9.68 -8.47
N ALA A 149 0.16 10.05 -8.16
CA ALA A 149 0.85 9.63 -6.94
C ALA A 149 0.47 10.47 -5.71
N THR A 150 -0.17 11.64 -5.89
CA THR A 150 -0.63 12.43 -4.73
C THR A 150 -1.76 11.69 -4.02
N PRO A 151 -1.65 11.45 -2.70
CA PRO A 151 -2.76 10.88 -1.96
C PRO A 151 -3.92 11.87 -1.99
N CYS A 152 -5.08 11.45 -2.51
CA CYS A 152 -6.32 12.06 -2.08
C CYS A 152 -6.53 11.65 -0.63
N ALA A 153 -6.57 12.62 0.29
CA ALA A 153 -7.15 12.35 1.59
C ALA A 153 -8.62 11.97 1.34
N VAL A 154 -8.91 10.67 1.36
CA VAL A 154 -10.27 10.20 1.52
C VAL A 154 -10.59 10.48 2.99
N LEU A 155 -11.14 11.67 3.25
CA LEU A 155 -11.65 12.08 4.56
C LEU A 155 -12.92 11.29 4.91
#